data_AF-A0A0Q8V662-F1
#
_entry.id   AF-A0A0Q8V662-F1
#
_cell.length_a   1.000
_cell.length_b   1.000
_cell.length_c   1.000
_cell.angle_alpha   90.00
_cell.angle_beta   90.00
_cell.angle_gamma   90.00
#
_symmetry.space_group_name_H-M   'P 1'
#
loop_
_entity.id
_entity.type
_entity.pdbx_description
1 polymer ?
#
loop_
_entity_poly.entity_id
_entity_poly.type
_entity_poly.pdbx_seq_one_letter_code
_entity_poly.pdbx_strand_id
1 'polypeptide(L)'
;MTDRGSFYVKSQTLRAAATMWSTAASDMASAHTEILPGVGHGNDFGVLAGSSGVATSYDNWSNDMLAAVDKAKGNFTYLDAALTSTANDYDGVDSTVKTEFAVLDRMIEP
;
A
#
# COMPACT_ATOMS: atom_id res chain seq x y z
N MET A 1 -20.03 -29.44 -3.20
CA MET A 1 -18.66 -29.43 -2.60
C MET A 1 -17.76 -28.46 -3.38
N THR A 2 -18.08 -27.17 -3.42
CA THR A 2 -17.41 -26.25 -4.36
C THR A 2 -17.28 -24.88 -3.72
N ASP A 3 -16.26 -24.66 -2.88
CA ASP A 3 -15.73 -23.29 -2.67
C ASP A 3 -14.41 -23.19 -1.87
N ARG A 4 -14.00 -24.23 -1.12
CA ARG A 4 -12.75 -24.18 -0.31
C ARG A 4 -11.52 -23.74 -1.09
N GLY A 5 -11.34 -24.31 -2.29
CA GLY A 5 -10.22 -23.96 -3.17
C GLY A 5 -10.33 -22.55 -3.73
N SER A 6 -11.55 -22.01 -3.89
CA SER A 6 -11.78 -20.66 -4.43
C SER A 6 -11.50 -19.58 -3.39
N PHE A 7 -11.89 -19.78 -2.13
CA PHE A 7 -11.62 -18.81 -1.06
C PHE A 7 -10.14 -18.70 -0.72
N TYR A 8 -9.43 -19.83 -0.62
CA TYR A 8 -7.98 -19.83 -0.41
C TYR A 8 -7.21 -19.17 -1.58
N VAL A 9 -7.62 -19.43 -2.82
CA VAL A 9 -7.01 -18.77 -3.99
C VAL A 9 -7.27 -17.26 -3.98
N LYS A 10 -8.48 -16.83 -3.58
CA LYS A 10 -8.83 -15.40 -3.45
C LYS A 10 -8.02 -14.72 -2.34
N SER A 11 -7.88 -15.33 -1.17
CA SER A 11 -7.09 -14.75 -0.08
C SER A 11 -5.62 -14.60 -0.46
N GLN A 12 -5.03 -15.60 -1.13
CA GLN A 12 -3.65 -15.50 -1.62
C GLN A 12 -3.49 -14.44 -2.72
N THR A 13 -4.47 -14.29 -3.62
CA THR A 13 -4.45 -13.24 -4.64
C THR A 13 -4.49 -11.84 -4.02
N LEU A 14 -5.32 -11.65 -2.99
CA LEU A 14 -5.40 -10.39 -2.25
C LEU A 14 -4.07 -10.07 -1.54
N ARG A 15 -3.41 -11.07 -0.94
CA ARG A 15 -2.10 -10.89 -0.29
C ARG A 15 -1.00 -10.55 -1.30
N ALA A 16 -1.02 -11.14 -2.49
CA ALA A 16 -0.09 -10.78 -3.56
C ALA A 16 -0.28 -9.33 -3.99
N ALA A 17 -1.53 -8.89 -4.17
CA ALA A 17 -1.84 -7.49 -4.48
C ALA A 17 -1.44 -6.54 -3.32
N ALA A 18 -1.68 -6.94 -2.06
CA ALA A 18 -1.27 -6.18 -0.87
C ALA A 18 0.25 -5.96 -0.84
N THR A 19 1.02 -7.02 -1.14
CA THR A 19 2.49 -6.96 -1.22
C THR A 19 2.95 -5.95 -2.28
N MET A 20 2.29 -5.90 -3.44
CA MET A 20 2.62 -4.90 -4.48
C MET A 20 2.47 -3.46 -3.97
N TRP A 21 1.39 -3.18 -3.22
CA TRP A 21 1.18 -1.84 -2.63
C TRP A 21 2.15 -1.55 -1.49
N SER A 22 2.51 -2.56 -0.71
CA SER A 22 3.54 -2.45 0.33
C SER A 22 4.92 -2.07 -0.25
N THR A 23 5.29 -2.69 -1.38
CA THR A 23 6.49 -2.30 -2.14
C THR A 23 6.38 -0.87 -2.67
N ALA A 24 5.25 -0.50 -3.29
CA ALA A 24 5.07 0.87 -3.78
C ALA A 24 5.14 1.92 -2.64
N ALA A 25 4.63 1.61 -1.45
CA ALA A 25 4.75 2.47 -0.27
C ALA A 25 6.22 2.63 0.17
N SER A 26 7.01 1.57 0.07
CA SER A 26 8.46 1.58 0.36
C SER A 26 9.24 2.40 -0.69
N ASP A 27 8.86 2.31 -1.96
CA ASP A 27 9.41 3.13 -3.03
C ASP A 27 9.12 4.62 -2.77
N MET A 28 7.89 4.96 -2.36
CA MET A 28 7.54 6.34 -1.98
C MET A 28 8.34 6.82 -0.76
N ALA A 29 8.56 5.97 0.25
CA ALA A 29 9.40 6.34 1.39
C ALA A 29 10.86 6.61 0.99
N SER A 30 11.38 5.87 0.00
CA SER A 30 12.71 6.08 -0.56
C SER A 30 12.77 7.41 -1.32
N ALA A 31 11.80 7.66 -2.21
CA ALA A 31 11.69 8.91 -2.96
C ALA A 31 11.57 10.13 -2.03
N HIS A 32 10.79 10.03 -0.94
CA HIS A 32 10.70 11.08 0.08
C HIS A 32 12.08 11.41 0.66
N THR A 33 12.88 10.39 0.98
CA THR A 33 14.23 10.54 1.54
C THR A 33 15.19 11.22 0.55
N GLU A 34 15.00 10.98 -0.75
CA GLU A 34 15.79 11.62 -1.82
C GLU A 34 15.39 13.08 -2.09
N ILE A 35 14.09 13.40 -1.98
CA ILE A 35 13.57 14.76 -2.24
C ILE A 35 13.85 15.70 -1.07
N LEU A 36 13.68 15.21 0.17
CA LEU A 36 13.73 16.04 1.38
C LEU A 36 14.96 16.97 1.47
N PRO A 37 16.19 16.53 1.13
CA PRO A 37 17.38 17.41 1.20
C PRO A 37 17.36 18.58 0.20
N GLY A 38 16.54 18.52 -0.85
CA GLY A 38 16.40 19.60 -1.82
C GLY A 38 15.31 20.62 -1.47
N VAL A 39 14.47 20.34 -0.49
CA VAL A 39 13.34 21.23 -0.17
C VAL A 39 13.82 22.54 0.46
N GLY A 40 13.42 23.67 -0.12
CA GLY A 40 13.80 25.00 0.36
C GLY A 40 15.20 25.47 -0.06
N HIS A 41 15.85 24.71 -0.97
CA HIS A 41 17.20 24.99 -1.47
C HIS A 41 17.21 25.75 -2.81
N GLY A 42 16.11 26.40 -3.20
CA GLY A 42 16.05 27.18 -4.43
C GLY A 42 17.04 28.36 -4.48
N ASN A 43 17.50 28.84 -3.33
CA ASN A 43 18.55 29.85 -3.24
C ASN A 43 19.95 29.35 -3.63
N ASP A 44 20.19 28.03 -3.61
CA ASP A 44 21.48 27.44 -3.96
C ASP A 44 21.80 27.59 -5.47
N PHE A 45 20.80 27.90 -6.29
CA PHE A 45 20.99 28.31 -7.70
C PHE A 45 21.60 29.72 -7.87
N GLY A 46 21.81 30.44 -6.76
CA GLY A 46 22.49 31.74 -6.72
C GLY A 46 21.56 32.95 -6.79
N VAL A 47 22.15 34.14 -6.66
CA VAL A 47 21.40 35.40 -6.47
C VAL A 47 20.44 35.71 -7.63
N LEU A 48 20.81 35.39 -8.87
CA LEU A 48 19.97 35.63 -10.05
C LEU A 48 18.73 34.72 -10.10
N ALA A 49 18.76 33.57 -9.42
CA ALA A 49 17.62 32.66 -9.33
C ALA A 49 16.47 33.24 -8.49
N GLY A 50 16.79 34.08 -7.49
CA GLY A 50 15.79 34.83 -6.73
C GLY A 50 15.08 35.87 -7.58
N SER A 51 15.83 36.70 -8.33
CA SER A 51 15.26 37.76 -9.17
C SER A 51 14.47 37.23 -10.37
N SER A 52 14.76 36.02 -10.84
CA SER A 52 14.07 35.38 -11.97
C SER A 52 12.89 34.50 -11.54
N GLY A 53 12.65 34.34 -10.23
CA GLY A 53 11.59 33.48 -9.69
C GLY A 53 11.89 31.97 -9.78
N VAL A 54 13.07 31.58 -10.24
CA VAL A 54 13.51 30.17 -10.34
C VAL A 54 13.61 29.55 -8.95
N ALA A 55 14.19 30.27 -7.98
CA ALA A 55 14.31 29.80 -6.60
C ALA A 55 12.95 29.43 -6.01
N THR A 56 11.99 30.36 -6.07
CA THR A 56 10.62 30.14 -5.58
C THR A 56 9.90 29.02 -6.33
N SER A 57 10.09 28.93 -7.66
CA SER A 57 9.47 27.88 -8.46
C SER A 57 9.99 26.50 -8.07
N TYR A 58 11.30 26.37 -7.83
CA TYR A 58 11.92 25.14 -7.35
C TYR A 58 11.44 24.77 -5.94
N ASP A 59 11.38 25.73 -5.03
CA ASP A 59 10.90 25.50 -3.66
C ASP A 59 9.43 25.05 -3.64
N ASN A 60 8.57 25.68 -4.45
CA ASN A 60 7.17 25.26 -4.57
C ASN A 60 7.07 23.85 -5.15
N TRP A 61 7.79 23.58 -6.24
CA TRP A 61 7.77 22.27 -6.89
C TRP A 61 8.29 21.15 -5.98
N SER A 62 9.38 21.37 -5.24
CA SER A 62 9.95 20.38 -4.33
C SER A 62 9.03 20.11 -3.13
N ASN A 63 8.36 21.14 -2.59
CA ASN A 63 7.33 20.97 -1.57
C ASN A 63 6.12 20.19 -2.07
N ASP A 64 5.63 20.51 -3.28
CA ASP A 64 4.50 19.81 -3.90
C ASP A 64 4.83 18.34 -4.18
N MET A 65 6.06 18.05 -4.64
CA MET A 65 6.56 16.70 -4.82
C MET A 65 6.61 15.93 -3.50
N LEU A 66 7.17 16.55 -2.44
CA LEU A 66 7.25 15.91 -1.12
C LEU A 66 5.85 15.55 -0.58
N ALA A 67 4.90 16.49 -0.66
CA ALA A 67 3.53 16.28 -0.23
C ALA A 67 2.81 15.20 -1.05
N ALA A 68 3.05 15.15 -2.37
CA ALA A 68 2.47 14.14 -3.25
C ALA A 68 2.99 12.73 -2.90
N VAL A 69 4.29 12.59 -2.66
CA VAL A 69 4.92 11.32 -2.30
C VAL A 69 4.43 10.82 -0.93
N ASP A 70 4.33 11.71 0.06
CA ASP A 70 3.78 11.35 1.38
C ASP A 70 2.32 10.87 1.29
N LYS A 71 1.50 11.57 0.51
CA LYS A 71 0.11 11.18 0.28
C LYS A 71 0.02 9.84 -0.45
N ALA A 72 0.84 9.63 -1.47
CA ALA A 72 0.88 8.38 -2.21
C ALA A 72 1.27 7.20 -1.31
N LYS A 73 2.32 7.37 -0.50
CA LYS A 73 2.75 6.39 0.52
C LYS A 73 1.59 6.02 1.45
N GLY A 74 0.92 7.01 2.04
CA GLY A 74 -0.21 6.77 2.94
C GLY A 74 -1.35 5.98 2.28
N ASN A 75 -1.68 6.31 1.02
CA ASN A 75 -2.70 5.59 0.26
C ASN A 75 -2.28 4.13 -0.03
N PHE A 76 -1.02 3.89 -0.39
CA PHE A 76 -0.53 2.54 -0.65
C PHE A 76 -0.48 1.68 0.63
N THR A 77 -0.07 2.25 1.76
CA THR A 77 -0.15 1.57 3.06
C THR A 77 -1.59 1.22 3.43
N TYR A 78 -2.54 2.12 3.15
CA TYR A 78 -3.96 1.83 3.37
C TYR A 78 -4.45 0.68 2.48
N LEU A 79 -4.07 0.66 1.20
CA LEU A 79 -4.45 -0.41 0.27
C LEU A 79 -3.88 -1.77 0.70
N ASP A 80 -2.62 -1.83 1.11
CA ASP A 80 -2.00 -3.04 1.69
C ASP A 80 -2.81 -3.54 2.89
N ALA A 81 -3.09 -2.67 3.85
CA ALA A 81 -3.86 -3.01 5.05
C ALA A 81 -5.28 -3.50 4.72
N ALA A 82 -5.99 -2.82 3.82
CA ALA A 82 -7.35 -3.18 3.43
C ALA A 82 -7.41 -4.54 2.72
N LEU A 83 -6.47 -4.81 1.81
CA LEU A 83 -6.39 -6.08 1.10
C LEU A 83 -5.98 -7.23 2.02
N THR A 84 -5.04 -6.99 2.93
CA THR A 84 -4.63 -7.97 3.94
C THR A 84 -5.78 -8.29 4.90
N SER A 85 -6.54 -7.29 5.34
CA SER A 85 -7.75 -7.49 6.15
C SER A 85 -8.77 -8.34 5.41
N THR A 86 -9.06 -8.00 4.15
CA THR A 86 -10.03 -8.75 3.33
C THR A 86 -9.57 -10.19 3.10
N ALA A 87 -8.26 -10.43 2.94
CA ALA A 87 -7.71 -11.78 2.84
C ALA A 87 -7.93 -12.60 4.11
N ASN A 88 -7.72 -11.98 5.28
CA ASN A 88 -7.97 -12.63 6.58
C ASN A 88 -9.45 -13.00 6.75
N ASP A 89 -10.37 -12.16 6.28
CA ASP A 89 -11.81 -12.46 6.33
C ASP A 89 -12.15 -13.71 5.50
N TYR A 90 -11.57 -13.84 4.31
CA TYR A 90 -11.73 -15.04 3.47
C TYR A 90 -11.17 -16.31 4.14
N ASP A 91 -10.00 -16.21 4.78
CA ASP A 91 -9.40 -17.32 5.52
C ASP A 91 -10.29 -17.74 6.72
N GLY A 92 -10.88 -16.77 7.41
CA GLY A 92 -11.82 -16.99 8.51
C GLY A 92 -13.10 -17.70 8.08
N VAL A 93 -13.68 -17.30 6.94
CA VAL A 93 -14.85 -17.96 6.36
C VAL A 93 -14.54 -19.41 5.98
N ASP A 94 -13.40 -19.69 5.33
CA ASP A 94 -13.03 -21.07 4.99
C ASP A 94 -12.87 -21.97 6.23
N SER A 95 -12.28 -21.43 7.30
CA SER A 95 -12.10 -22.16 8.56
C SER A 95 -13.42 -22.52 9.25
N THR A 96 -14.40 -21.61 9.20
CA THR A 96 -15.74 -21.82 9.78
C THR A 96 -16.50 -22.90 9.01
N VAL A 97 -16.56 -22.76 7.68
CA VAL A 97 -17.14 -23.77 6.80
C VAL A 97 -16.45 -25.12 6.97
N LYS A 98 -15.17 -25.16 7.37
CA LYS A 98 -14.40 -26.42 7.56
C LYS A 98 -14.83 -27.16 8.78
N THR A 99 -15.02 -26.40 9.85
CA THR A 99 -15.54 -26.92 11.10
C THR A 99 -16.95 -27.48 10.90
N GLU A 100 -17.83 -26.76 10.20
CA GLU A 100 -19.21 -27.21 9.93
C GLU A 100 -19.27 -28.50 9.10
N PHE A 101 -18.50 -28.60 8.02
CA PHE A 101 -18.45 -29.85 7.22
C PHE A 101 -17.88 -31.03 8.01
N ALA A 102 -16.83 -30.83 8.82
CA ALA A 102 -16.26 -31.90 9.64
C ALA A 102 -17.23 -32.39 10.72
N VAL A 103 -18.09 -31.49 11.25
CA VAL A 103 -19.16 -31.86 12.17
C VAL A 103 -20.24 -32.67 11.45
N LEU A 104 -20.67 -32.24 10.25
CA LEU A 104 -21.65 -32.96 9.43
C LEU A 104 -21.16 -34.34 9.00
N ASP A 105 -19.91 -34.48 8.54
CA ASP A 105 -19.35 -35.78 8.13
C ASP A 105 -19.33 -36.78 9.29
N ARG A 106 -19.01 -36.34 10.51
CA ARG A 106 -19.07 -37.19 11.72
C ARG A 106 -20.49 -37.63 12.10
N MET A 107 -21.53 -36.96 11.62
CA MET A 107 -22.91 -37.37 11.85
C MET A 107 -23.39 -38.42 10.82
N ILE A 108 -22.64 -38.61 9.74
CA ILE A 108 -22.97 -39.51 8.63
C ILE A 108 -22.17 -40.82 8.70
N GLU A 109 -20.99 -40.83 9.33
CA GLU A 109 -20.25 -42.05 9.64
C GLU A 109 -20.83 -42.73 10.91
N PRO A 110 -21.38 -43.96 10.82
CA PRO A 110 -22.03 -44.67 11.93
C PRO A 110 -21.08 -45.20 13.00
#